data_AF-A0A7C8CKA1-F1
#
_entry.id   AF-A0A7C8CKA1-F1
#
_cell.length_a   1.000
_cell.length_b   1.000
_cell.length_c   1.000
_cell.angle_alpha   90.00
_cell.angle_beta   90.00
_cell.angle_gamma   90.00
#
_symmetry.space_group_name_H-M   'P 1'
#
loop_
_entity.id
_entity.type
_entity.pdbx_description
1 polymer ?
#
loop_
_entity_poly.entity_id
_entity_poly.type
_entity_poly.pdbx_seq_one_letter_code
_entity_poly.pdbx_strand_id
1 'polypeptide(L)'
;MIPAVTNLGYRPTFDDQRSLVAEAHLMDFSGDLYGRKVDLDFLERLRPEQKFESIDELKVQIGRDVDTARSWLQEHSEEIPARDEPRW
;
A
#
# COMPACT_ATOMS: atom_id res chain seq x y z
N MET A 1 1.89 -13.49 -4.72
CA MET A 1 1.36 -12.21 -4.18
C MET A 1 1.94 -11.08 -5.00
N ILE A 2 1.23 -9.94 -5.13
CA ILE A 2 1.73 -8.77 -5.85
C ILE A 2 2.22 -7.76 -4.81
N PRO A 3 3.49 -7.32 -4.84
CA PRO A 3 3.98 -6.26 -3.98
C PRO A 3 3.20 -4.96 -4.17
N ALA A 4 2.95 -4.24 -3.08
CA ALA A 4 2.25 -2.97 -3.12
C ALA A 4 2.71 -2.05 -2.01
N VAL A 5 2.68 -0.74 -2.27
CA VAL A 5 2.63 0.26 -1.19
C VAL A 5 1.18 0.69 -1.00
N THR A 6 0.73 0.74 0.24
CA THR A 6 -0.67 1.06 0.57
C THR A 6 -0.71 2.25 1.50
N ASN A 7 -1.42 3.31 1.09
CA ASN A 7 -1.82 4.37 1.99
C ASN A 7 -3.08 3.95 2.73
N LEU A 8 -3.09 4.12 4.05
CA LEU A 8 -4.24 3.84 4.90
C LEU A 8 -4.60 5.12 5.67
N GLY A 9 -5.69 5.77 5.25
CA GLY A 9 -6.02 7.12 5.72
C GLY A 9 -7.52 7.36 5.86
N TYR A 10 -7.88 8.42 6.57
CA TYR A 10 -9.28 8.81 6.79
C TYR A 10 -9.69 9.90 5.81
N ARG A 11 -10.87 9.77 5.19
CA ARG A 11 -11.44 10.84 4.36
C ARG A 11 -12.06 11.93 5.24
N PRO A 12 -11.59 13.18 5.19
CA PRO A 12 -12.10 14.25 6.05
C PRO A 12 -13.41 14.87 5.53
N THR A 13 -13.79 14.61 4.27
CA THR A 13 -14.77 15.45 3.53
C THR A 13 -16.16 14.83 3.33
N PHE A 14 -16.51 13.74 4.03
CA PHE A 14 -17.86 13.17 3.99
C PHE A 14 -18.51 13.18 5.39
N ASP A 15 -19.66 13.85 5.44
CA ASP A 15 -20.30 14.51 6.59
C ASP A 15 -20.97 13.58 7.64
N ASP A 16 -20.48 12.35 7.87
CA ASP A 16 -20.95 11.55 9.02
C ASP A 16 -20.06 10.34 9.37
N GLN A 17 -19.12 9.94 8.50
CA GLN A 17 -18.31 8.75 8.77
C GLN A 17 -16.86 9.01 8.38
N ARG A 18 -15.99 9.05 9.39
CA ARG A 18 -14.54 8.92 9.22
C ARG A 18 -14.23 7.52 8.71
N SER A 19 -14.52 7.26 7.45
CA SER A 19 -14.25 5.98 6.81
C SER A 19 -12.75 5.87 6.57
N LEU A 20 -12.16 4.81 7.10
CA LEU A 20 -10.81 4.41 6.79
C LEU A 20 -10.78 3.89 5.35
N VAL A 21 -9.83 4.38 4.55
CA VAL A 21 -9.66 4.02 3.15
C VAL A 21 -8.26 3.49 2.95
N ALA A 22 -8.17 2.34 2.26
CA ALA A 22 -6.92 1.78 1.79
C ALA A 22 -6.77 2.07 0.30
N GLU A 23 -5.68 2.73 -0.08
CA GLU A 23 -5.33 3.05 -1.46
C GLU A 23 -3.98 2.37 -1.77
N ALA A 24 -4.01 1.30 -2.56
CA ALA A 24 -2.85 0.47 -2.86
C ALA A 24 -2.32 0.76 -4.27
N HIS A 25 -1.02 1.01 -4.37
CA HIS A 25 -0.28 1.05 -5.63
C HIS A 25 0.42 -0.30 -5.83
N LEU A 26 -0.12 -1.11 -6.74
CA LEU A 26 0.42 -2.43 -7.09
C LEU A 26 1.66 -2.27 -7.98
N MET A 27 2.79 -2.80 -7.52
CA MET A 27 4.06 -2.73 -8.24
C MET A 27 4.04 -3.70 -9.43
N ASP A 28 4.58 -3.25 -10.56
CA ASP A 28 4.76 -4.05 -11.79
C ASP A 28 3.47 -4.67 -12.35
N PHE A 29 2.30 -4.22 -11.86
CA PHE A 29 1.00 -4.66 -12.32
C PHE A 29 0.44 -3.70 -13.37
N SER A 30 -0.12 -4.25 -14.43
CA SER A 30 -0.87 -3.50 -15.45
C SER A 30 -2.21 -4.18 -15.67
N GLY A 31 -3.29 -3.41 -15.55
CA GLY A 31 -4.65 -3.92 -15.72
C GLY A 31 -5.66 -3.22 -14.83
N ASP A 32 -6.87 -3.78 -14.81
CA ASP A 32 -8.03 -3.26 -14.12
C ASP A 32 -8.52 -4.29 -13.09
N LEU A 33 -8.83 -3.83 -11.88
CA LEU A 33 -9.34 -4.64 -10.78
C LEU A 33 -10.73 -4.18 -10.28
N TYR A 34 -11.41 -3.30 -11.01
CA TYR A 34 -12.75 -2.86 -10.67
C TYR A 34 -13.73 -4.04 -10.62
N GLY A 35 -14.57 -4.06 -9.58
CA GLY A 35 -15.52 -5.14 -9.32
C GLY A 35 -14.88 -6.43 -8.80
N ARG A 36 -13.56 -6.48 -8.61
CA ARG A 36 -12.85 -7.63 -8.04
C ARG A 36 -12.68 -7.46 -6.54
N LYS A 37 -12.83 -8.55 -5.80
CA LYS A 37 -12.39 -8.61 -4.40
C LYS A 37 -10.88 -8.83 -4.39
N VAL A 38 -10.19 -8.05 -3.56
CA VAL A 38 -8.76 -8.15 -3.33
C VAL A 38 -8.51 -8.26 -1.83
N ASP A 39 -7.51 -9.05 -1.47
CA ASP A 39 -7.05 -9.17 -0.09
C ASP A 39 -5.74 -8.40 0.03
N LEU A 40 -5.54 -7.70 1.16
CA LEU A 40 -4.31 -6.96 1.45
C LEU A 40 -3.64 -7.57 2.68
N ASP A 41 -2.39 -8.00 2.51
CA ASP A 41 -1.52 -8.43 3.59
C ASP A 41 -0.56 -7.28 3.95
N PHE A 42 -0.74 -6.69 5.14
CA PHE A 42 0.18 -5.67 5.64
C PHE A 42 1.41 -6.33 6.24
N LEU A 43 2.56 -6.11 5.61
CA LEU A 43 3.83 -6.73 6.00
C LEU A 43 4.68 -5.82 6.89
N GLU A 44 4.81 -4.55 6.49
CA GLU A 44 5.66 -3.57 7.18
C GLU A 44 5.05 -2.17 7.11
N ARG A 45 5.26 -1.36 8.16
CA ARG A 45 4.80 0.02 8.22
C ARG A 45 5.95 0.96 7.87
N LEU A 46 5.94 1.47 6.63
CA LEU A 46 7.02 2.33 6.13
C LEU A 46 7.09 3.71 6.80
N ARG A 47 5.94 4.37 7.03
CA ARG A 47 5.88 5.73 7.59
C ARG A 47 4.48 6.11 8.11
N PRO A 48 4.36 7.14 8.97
CA PRO A 48 3.07 7.78 9.23
C PRO A 48 2.52 8.55 8.02
N GLU A 49 1.24 8.92 8.06
CA GLU A 49 0.63 9.86 7.12
C GLU A 49 1.33 11.22 7.17
N GLN A 50 1.46 11.86 6.01
CA GLN A 50 2.14 13.14 5.86
C GLN A 50 1.35 14.01 4.88
N LYS A 51 1.24 15.31 5.17
CA LYS A 51 0.72 16.30 4.23
C LYS A 51 1.84 16.75 3.31
N PHE A 52 1.50 16.99 2.05
CA PHE A 52 2.42 17.51 1.05
C PHE A 52 1.92 18.86 0.57
N GLU A 53 2.83 19.79 0.35
CA GLU A 53 2.49 21.14 -0.12
C GLU A 53 2.32 21.16 -1.65
N SER A 54 2.75 20.10 -2.35
CA SER A 54 2.56 19.95 -3.79
C SER A 54 2.37 18.50 -4.24
N ILE A 55 1.83 18.34 -5.46
CA ILE A 55 1.71 17.03 -6.12
C ILE A 55 3.09 16.43 -6.42
N ASP A 56 4.08 17.25 -6.72
CA ASP A 56 5.43 16.76 -7.05
C ASP A 56 6.13 16.20 -5.80
N GLU A 57 5.96 16.83 -4.63
CA GLU A 57 6.41 16.27 -3.36
C GLU A 57 5.74 14.92 -3.05
N LEU A 58 4.42 14.82 -3.26
CA LEU A 58 3.69 13.56 -3.10
C LEU A 58 4.24 12.46 -4.01
N LYS A 59 4.48 12.76 -5.29
CA LYS A 59 5.06 11.80 -6.25
C LYS A 59 6.45 11.34 -5.82
N VAL A 60 7.30 12.28 -5.41
CA VAL A 60 8.65 11.96 -4.91
C VAL A 60 8.57 11.05 -3.70
N GLN A 61 7.67 11.32 -2.76
CA GLN A 61 7.51 10.47 -1.58
C GLN A 61 6.98 9.09 -1.94
N ILE A 62 5.99 8.97 -2.83
CA ILE A 62 5.50 7.66 -3.30
C ILE A 62 6.65 6.85 -3.93
N GLY A 63 7.51 7.49 -4.73
CA GLY A 63 8.70 6.83 -5.29
C GLY A 63 9.62 6.27 -4.20
N ARG A 64 9.92 7.06 -3.17
CA ARG A 64 10.73 6.60 -2.01
C ARG A 64 10.05 5.48 -1.23
N ASP A 65 8.73 5.52 -1.11
CA ASP A 65 7.96 4.48 -0.43
C ASP A 65 8.08 3.15 -1.21
N VAL A 66 8.00 3.20 -2.56
CA VAL A 66 8.20 2.04 -3.43
C VAL A 66 9.61 1.47 -3.31
N ASP A 67 10.63 2.33 -3.35
CA ASP A 67 12.04 1.90 -3.24
C ASP A 67 12.30 1.24 -1.88
N THR A 68 11.81 1.85 -0.79
CA THR A 68 11.93 1.29 0.57
C THR A 68 11.25 -0.07 0.66
N ALA A 69 10.03 -0.20 0.13
CA ALA A 69 9.29 -1.46 0.14
C ALA A 69 10.02 -2.55 -0.67
N ARG A 70 10.60 -2.21 -1.84
CA ARG A 70 11.37 -3.17 -2.64
C ARG A 70 12.60 -3.66 -1.89
N SER A 71 13.36 -2.76 -1.25
CA SER A 71 14.51 -3.14 -0.43
C SER A 71 14.10 -4.05 0.73
N TRP A 72 13.04 -3.70 1.46
CA TRP A 72 12.53 -4.50 2.56
C TRP A 72 12.10 -5.90 2.11
N LEU A 73 11.38 -6.00 0.99
CA LEU A 73 10.96 -7.29 0.40
C LEU A 73 12.14 -8.15 -0.05
N GLN A 74 13.22 -7.53 -0.54
CA GLN A 74 14.43 -8.25 -0.91
C GLN A 74 15.16 -8.80 0.31
N GLU A 75 15.20 -8.05 1.41
CA GLU A 75 15.82 -8.47 2.67
C GLU A 75 15.04 -9.57 3.39
N HIS A 76 13.71 -9.58 3.26
CA HIS A 76 12.81 -10.50 3.99
C HIS A 76 12.14 -11.54 3.07
N SER A 77 12.71 -11.82 1.89
CA SER A 77 12.05 -12.68 0.88
C SER A 77 11.77 -14.11 1.36
N GLU A 78 12.54 -14.61 2.32
CA GLU A 78 12.38 -15.96 2.88
C GLU A 78 11.30 -16.02 3.98
N GLU A 79 10.89 -14.89 4.54
CA GLU A 79 9.94 -14.79 5.65
C GLU A 79 8.50 -14.57 5.17
N ILE A 80 8.30 -14.32 3.88
CA ILE A 80 6.99 -14.03 3.30
C ILE A 80 6.36 -15.34 2.80
N PRO A 81 5.39 -15.91 3.52
CA PRO A 81 4.79 -17.19 3.14
C PRO A 81 4.02 -17.07 1.82
N ALA A 82 3.99 -18.15 1.05
CA ALA A 82 3.07 -18.28 -0.07
C ALA A 82 1.62 -18.30 0.44
N ARG A 83 0.69 -17.70 -0.32
CA ARG A 83 -0.72 -17.53 0.05
C ARG A 83 -1.52 -18.84 0.17
N ASP A 84 -0.87 -19.99 -0.02
CA ASP A 84 -1.50 -21.32 0.09
C ASP A 84 -1.65 -21.78 1.55
N GLU A 85 -1.05 -21.06 2.51
CA GLU A 85 -1.28 -21.28 3.94
C GLU A 85 -2.35 -20.33 4.49
N PRO A 86 -3.39 -20.84 5.17
CA PRO A 86 -4.39 -19.99 5.80
C PRO A 86 -3.75 -19.16 6.91
N ARG A 87 -3.73 -17.84 6.74
CA ARG A 87 -3.48 -16.87 7.81
C ARG A 87 -4.80 -16.52 8.49
N TRP A 88 -5.24 -17.36 9.42
CA TRP A 88 -6.24 -17.03 10.45
C TRP A 88 -6.15 -18.00 11.64
#